data_AF-A0A069PDZ9-F1
#
_entry.id   AF-A0A069PDZ9-F1
#
_cell.length_a   1.000
_cell.length_b   1.000
_cell.length_c   1.000
_cell.angle_alpha   90.00
_cell.angle_beta   90.00
_cell.angle_gamma   90.00
#
_symmetry.space_group_name_H-M   'P 1'
#
loop_
_entity.id
_entity.type
_entity.pdbx_description
1 polymer ?
#
loop_
_entity_poly.entity_id
_entity_poly.type
_entity_poly.pdbx_seq_one_letter_code
_entity_poly.pdbx_strand_id
1 'polypeptide(L)'
;MNEPLPHPQLLLFLDALRDRALAADSLNALAFTMANDSHSLLNFRQALVFADHGKRFELLCISGLARPTEDSPYLVWLGRASRWVASQLGGDEPAWLARDAVAPPPDIVDGWAEWWPAGVWCVPLHDAHGRRLGMLLVLLDERPPETLPPMLRGVIKTWAYCWDTLLRRRRRLRWRPTRRQSIAALAVVAMLLFVPVRQTVLAPAEIVSRDARIISSPIDGVIERIAVRPNQAVSAGTLLFTLNETSLKSRVEVLSKQVAVADAELMAASQRAFDNPQSKNELTVLGGVAEQRRAELAAVIAQLGRTQVFSPEAGVAVFSDPNDWIGKPVVTGERILQLADPAKPAMLIQLAVADAIALDPGAEVTLYLTAYPLSPLHGRILETSYQAKASEDGIVAYRLLASVDGERMQARLGLHGTAKLYGKEVSLGYYLLRRPIATLRAWTGL
;
A
#
# COMPACT_ATOMS: atom_id res chain seq x y z
N MET A 1 17.17 -24.82 70.17
CA MET A 1 15.77 -24.39 70.38
C MET A 1 15.06 -24.52 69.05
N ASN A 2 14.18 -25.51 68.89
CA ASN A 2 13.39 -25.69 67.68
C ASN A 2 12.26 -24.67 67.72
N GLU A 3 12.37 -23.57 66.96
CA GLU A 3 11.19 -22.75 66.66
C GLU A 3 10.17 -23.63 65.90
N PRO A 4 8.89 -23.65 66.32
CA PRO A 4 7.87 -24.43 65.62
C PRO A 4 7.77 -23.95 64.17
N LEU A 5 7.83 -24.89 63.22
CA LEU A 5 7.66 -24.58 61.81
C LEU A 5 6.29 -23.88 61.61
N PRO A 6 6.24 -22.81 60.80
CA PRO A 6 4.99 -22.10 60.55
C PRO A 6 3.95 -23.00 59.90
N HIS A 7 2.68 -22.73 60.21
CA HIS A 7 1.55 -23.50 59.67
C HIS A 7 1.58 -23.50 58.13
N PRO A 8 1.40 -24.65 57.44
CA PRO A 8 1.56 -24.76 55.98
C PRO A 8 0.65 -23.83 55.19
N GLN A 9 -0.56 -23.53 55.70
CA GLN A 9 -1.48 -22.57 55.08
C GLN A 9 -0.93 -21.14 55.07
N LEU A 10 -0.17 -20.75 56.10
CA LEU A 10 0.46 -19.44 56.17
C LEU A 10 1.59 -19.31 55.15
N LEU A 11 2.38 -20.38 54.93
CA LEU A 11 3.41 -20.40 53.90
C LEU A 11 2.83 -20.27 52.49
N LEU A 12 1.76 -21.00 52.18
CA LEU A 12 1.06 -20.88 50.89
C LEU A 12 0.50 -19.47 50.67
N PHE A 13 0.01 -18.84 51.73
CA PHE A 13 -0.50 -17.48 51.66
C PHE A 13 0.62 -16.46 51.36
N LEU A 14 1.76 -16.58 52.05
CA LEU A 14 2.92 -15.71 51.82
C LEU A 14 3.49 -15.89 50.41
N ASP A 15 3.45 -17.10 49.86
CA ASP A 15 3.86 -17.37 48.49
C ASP A 15 2.91 -16.72 47.47
N ALA A 16 1.60 -16.86 47.67
CA ALA A 16 0.58 -16.20 46.83
C ALA A 16 0.72 -14.67 46.83
N LEU A 17 1.07 -14.06 47.97
CA LEU A 17 1.36 -12.62 48.05
C LEU A 17 2.59 -12.23 47.21
N ARG A 18 3.62 -13.07 47.15
CA ARG A 18 4.81 -12.85 46.34
C ARG A 18 4.49 -12.96 44.86
N ASP A 19 3.73 -13.98 44.46
CA ASP A 19 3.32 -14.17 43.06
C ASP A 19 2.48 -13.00 42.55
N ARG A 20 1.52 -12.51 43.36
CA ARG A 20 0.72 -11.33 43.01
C ARG A 20 1.58 -10.07 42.87
N ALA A 21 2.57 -9.90 43.73
CA ALA A 21 3.51 -8.79 43.64
C ALA A 21 4.38 -8.86 42.37
N LEU A 22 4.82 -10.06 41.97
CA LEU A 22 5.59 -10.28 40.75
C LEU A 22 4.75 -10.07 39.47
N ALA A 23 3.45 -10.35 39.55
CA ALA A 23 2.51 -10.16 38.43
C ALA A 23 2.08 -8.69 38.22
N ALA A 24 2.40 -7.78 39.14
CA ALA A 24 1.99 -6.38 39.03
C ALA A 24 2.69 -5.66 37.87
N ASP A 25 1.91 -5.02 36.99
CA ASP A 25 2.38 -4.30 35.80
C ASP A 25 2.63 -2.79 36.04
N SER A 26 2.19 -2.29 37.18
CA SER A 26 2.20 -0.88 37.55
C SER A 26 2.33 -0.69 39.05
N LEU A 27 2.81 0.49 39.45
CA LEU A 27 3.02 0.83 40.86
C LEU A 27 1.72 0.81 41.67
N ASN A 28 0.61 1.24 41.05
CA ASN A 28 -0.71 1.24 41.69
C ASN A 28 -1.25 -0.18 41.86
N ALA A 29 -1.04 -1.08 40.90
CA ALA A 29 -1.42 -2.49 41.02
C ALA A 29 -0.66 -3.17 42.17
N LEU A 30 0.65 -2.92 42.28
CA LEU A 30 1.46 -3.41 43.39
C LEU A 30 0.95 -2.86 44.73
N ALA A 31 0.72 -1.55 44.83
CA ALA A 31 0.19 -0.93 46.05
C ALA A 31 -1.19 -1.48 46.45
N PHE A 32 -2.05 -1.80 45.48
CA PHE A 32 -3.34 -2.42 45.71
C PHE A 32 -3.21 -3.83 46.32
N THR A 33 -2.32 -4.67 45.77
CA THR A 33 -2.06 -6.02 46.32
C THR A 33 -1.51 -5.95 47.74
N MET A 34 -0.57 -5.03 48.01
CA MET A 34 -0.02 -4.84 49.35
C MET A 34 -1.09 -4.44 50.39
N ALA A 35 -1.99 -3.52 50.02
CA ALA A 35 -3.00 -2.98 50.92
C ALA A 35 -4.16 -3.95 51.16
N ASN A 36 -4.64 -4.66 50.14
CA ASN A 36 -5.86 -5.47 50.26
C ASN A 36 -5.57 -6.93 50.61
N ASP A 37 -4.54 -7.52 50.01
CA ASP A 37 -4.29 -8.96 50.19
C ASP A 37 -3.62 -9.25 51.54
N SER A 38 -3.10 -8.25 52.24
CA SER A 38 -2.57 -8.43 53.60
C SER A 38 -3.68 -8.65 54.65
N HIS A 39 -4.95 -8.39 54.33
CA HIS A 39 -6.07 -8.49 55.30
C HIS A 39 -6.30 -9.93 55.80
N SER A 40 -6.03 -10.94 54.98
CA SER A 40 -6.17 -12.33 55.45
C SER A 40 -5.08 -12.78 56.42
N LEU A 41 -3.99 -12.00 56.58
CA LEU A 41 -2.92 -12.26 57.55
C LEU A 41 -3.14 -11.56 58.89
N LEU A 42 -3.70 -10.36 58.83
CA LEU A 42 -3.91 -9.48 59.96
C LEU A 42 -5.31 -8.88 59.81
N ASN A 43 -6.17 -9.09 60.81
CA ASN A 43 -7.47 -8.45 60.88
C ASN A 43 -7.31 -6.97 61.23
N PHE A 44 -6.83 -6.17 60.27
CA PHE A 44 -6.63 -4.74 60.42
C PHE A 44 -7.87 -3.95 60.02
N ARG A 45 -8.03 -2.76 60.59
CA ARG A 45 -9.11 -1.84 60.21
C ARG A 45 -8.90 -1.30 58.80
N GLN A 46 -7.68 -0.84 58.53
CA GLN A 46 -7.27 -0.30 57.23
C GLN A 46 -5.76 -0.47 57.02
N ALA A 47 -5.35 -0.60 55.77
CA ALA A 47 -3.97 -0.55 55.33
C ALA A 47 -3.77 0.58 54.32
N LEU A 48 -2.67 1.31 54.46
CA LEU A 48 -2.35 2.50 53.69
C LEU A 48 -0.96 2.35 53.07
N VAL A 49 -0.85 2.51 51.75
CA VAL A 49 0.42 2.42 51.04
C VAL A 49 0.84 3.79 50.54
N PHE A 50 2.02 4.23 50.97
CA PHE A 50 2.62 5.51 50.60
C PHE A 50 3.86 5.31 49.75
N ALA A 51 3.99 6.10 48.68
CA ALA A 51 5.23 6.29 47.95
C ALA A 51 6.05 7.43 48.59
N ASP A 52 7.36 7.21 48.75
CA ASP A 52 8.28 8.24 49.23
C ASP A 52 8.88 9.02 48.05
N HIS A 53 8.59 10.32 47.97
CA HIS A 53 9.21 11.24 47.01
C HIS A 53 10.20 12.20 47.69
N GLY A 54 10.69 11.84 48.87
CA GLY A 54 11.65 12.58 49.69
C GLY A 54 11.01 13.68 50.53
N LYS A 55 10.36 14.67 49.91
CA LYS A 55 9.74 15.81 50.61
C LYS A 55 8.25 15.60 50.91
N ARG A 56 7.61 14.63 50.25
CA ARG A 56 6.18 14.34 50.36
C ARG A 56 5.95 12.84 50.27
N PHE A 57 5.02 12.33 51.06
CA PHE A 57 4.49 10.98 50.92
C PHE A 57 3.21 11.04 50.10
N GLU A 58 3.21 10.36 48.96
CA GLU A 58 2.02 10.24 48.12
C GLU A 58 1.28 8.97 48.51
N LEU A 59 0.02 9.11 48.94
CA LEU A 59 -0.85 7.97 49.17
C LEU A 59 -1.21 7.30 47.84
N LEU A 60 -0.79 6.06 47.64
CA LEU A 60 -1.09 5.27 46.44
C LEU A 60 -2.37 4.45 46.58
N CYS A 61 -2.60 3.86 47.75
CA CYS A 61 -3.74 2.97 47.98
C CYS A 61 -4.20 2.98 49.44
N ILE A 62 -5.52 2.84 49.65
CA ILE A 62 -6.19 2.54 50.92
C ILE A 62 -6.92 1.21 50.74
N SER A 63 -6.79 0.28 51.68
CA SER A 63 -7.50 -1.00 51.64
C SER A 63 -9.02 -0.80 51.73
N GLY A 64 -9.79 -1.54 50.92
CA GLY A 64 -11.25 -1.59 51.02
C GLY A 64 -12.01 -0.32 50.59
N LEU A 65 -11.31 0.73 50.13
CA LEU A 65 -11.93 1.97 49.65
C LEU A 65 -11.36 2.37 48.29
N ALA A 66 -12.20 2.92 47.41
CA ALA A 66 -11.71 3.65 46.24
C ALA A 66 -10.97 4.91 46.72
N ARG A 67 -9.84 5.25 46.06
CA ARG A 67 -9.00 6.42 46.42
C ARG A 67 -9.91 7.67 46.54
N PRO A 68 -9.99 8.33 47.71
CA PRO A 68 -10.89 9.47 47.88
C PRO A 68 -10.46 10.62 46.95
N THR A 69 -11.43 11.25 46.28
CA THR A 69 -11.24 12.44 45.45
C THR A 69 -11.24 13.71 46.32
N GLU A 70 -10.07 14.38 46.38
CA GLU A 70 -9.72 15.72 46.90
C GLU A 70 -10.24 16.20 48.29
N ASP A 71 -9.27 16.67 49.10
CA ASP A 71 -9.34 17.52 50.30
C ASP A 71 -10.30 17.16 51.45
N SER A 72 -10.44 15.87 51.78
CA SER A 72 -11.04 15.51 53.08
C SER A 72 -10.12 15.91 54.25
N PRO A 73 -10.69 16.37 55.40
CA PRO A 73 -9.90 16.68 56.61
C PRO A 73 -8.97 15.52 57.02
N TYR A 74 -9.42 14.29 56.81
CA TYR A 74 -8.63 13.07 57.04
C TYR A 74 -7.38 13.01 56.16
N LEU A 75 -7.46 13.31 54.85
CA LEU A 75 -6.29 13.27 53.96
C LEU A 75 -5.24 14.34 54.29
N VAL A 76 -5.68 15.54 54.68
CA VAL A 76 -4.78 16.63 55.11
C VAL A 76 -4.06 16.26 56.40
N TRP A 77 -4.79 15.69 57.37
CA TRP A 77 -4.19 15.14 58.57
C TRP A 77 -3.26 13.96 58.27
N LEU A 78 -3.68 13.03 57.41
CA LEU A 78 -2.92 11.84 57.04
C LEU A 78 -1.58 12.19 56.37
N GLY A 79 -1.53 13.27 55.57
CA GLY A 79 -0.28 13.80 55.01
C GLY A 79 0.68 14.36 56.06
N ARG A 80 0.18 14.82 57.22
CA ARG A 80 1.00 15.23 58.38
C ARG A 80 1.41 14.01 59.22
N ALA A 81 0.46 13.14 59.54
CA ALA A 81 0.67 11.92 60.30
C ALA A 81 1.68 10.99 59.62
N SER A 82 1.57 10.74 58.31
CA SER A 82 2.50 9.90 57.55
C SER A 82 3.95 10.44 57.58
N ARG A 83 4.16 11.76 57.52
CA ARG A 83 5.51 12.36 57.65
C ARG A 83 6.08 12.18 59.04
N TRP A 84 5.26 12.30 60.08
CA TRP A 84 5.69 12.06 61.45
C TRP A 84 5.97 10.57 61.69
N VAL A 85 5.10 9.66 61.24
CA VAL A 85 5.35 8.21 61.31
C VAL A 85 6.66 7.86 60.60
N ALA A 86 6.90 8.43 59.43
CA ALA A 86 8.15 8.22 58.69
C ALA A 86 9.42 8.69 59.44
N SER A 87 9.32 9.66 60.35
CA SER A 87 10.45 10.11 61.17
C SER A 87 10.70 9.21 62.37
N GLN A 88 9.70 8.44 62.81
CA GLN A 88 9.85 7.41 63.84
C GLN A 88 10.50 6.12 63.30
N LEU A 89 10.51 5.92 61.98
CA LEU A 89 11.08 4.75 61.30
C LEU A 89 12.52 5.03 60.87
N GLY A 90 13.48 4.67 61.73
CA GLY A 90 14.91 4.86 61.48
C GLY A 90 15.64 3.70 60.79
N GLY A 91 14.97 2.56 60.57
CA GLY A 91 15.61 1.34 60.04
C GLY A 91 14.74 0.57 59.04
N ASP A 92 15.27 -0.58 58.59
CA ASP A 92 14.67 -1.43 57.55
C ASP A 92 13.62 -2.41 58.10
N GLU A 93 13.45 -2.47 59.41
CA GLU A 93 12.55 -3.43 60.06
C GLU A 93 11.16 -2.82 60.34
N PRO A 94 10.09 -3.64 60.25
CA PRO A 94 8.76 -3.22 60.66
C PRO A 94 8.70 -2.80 62.14
N ALA A 95 8.02 -1.70 62.43
CA ALA A 95 7.88 -1.18 63.79
C ALA A 95 6.40 -1.05 64.20
N TRP A 96 6.11 -1.34 65.46
CA TRP A 96 4.80 -1.10 66.06
C TRP A 96 4.81 0.24 66.80
N LEU A 97 3.91 1.16 66.40
CA LEU A 97 3.70 2.43 67.08
C LEU A 97 2.36 2.36 67.83
N ALA A 98 2.43 2.14 69.15
CA ALA A 98 1.26 2.18 70.02
C ALA A 98 0.95 3.64 70.40
N ARG A 99 -0.34 4.01 70.37
CA ARG A 99 -0.80 5.39 70.62
C ARG A 99 -0.43 5.89 72.02
N ASP A 100 -0.41 4.99 73.01
CA ASP A 100 -0.05 5.24 74.40
C ASP A 100 1.47 5.26 74.65
N ALA A 101 2.26 4.69 73.74
CA ALA A 101 3.72 4.59 73.87
C ALA A 101 4.49 5.68 73.09
N VAL A 102 3.80 6.50 72.28
CA VAL A 102 4.40 7.55 71.45
C VAL A 102 3.85 8.92 71.83
N ALA A 103 4.67 9.96 71.66
CA ALA A 103 4.28 11.36 71.87
C ALA A 103 4.23 12.13 70.53
N PRO A 104 3.15 12.01 69.75
CA PRO A 104 3.00 12.79 68.53
C PRO A 104 2.73 14.28 68.83
N PRO A 105 3.00 15.18 67.87
CA PRO A 105 2.57 16.57 67.93
C PRO A 105 1.05 16.71 68.22
N PRO A 106 0.61 17.80 68.88
CA PRO A 106 -0.79 17.97 69.28
C PRO A 106 -1.80 17.82 68.13
N ASP A 107 -1.45 18.32 66.94
CA ASP A 107 -2.29 18.24 65.75
C ASP A 107 -2.44 16.81 65.18
N ILE A 108 -1.54 15.90 65.56
CA ILE A 108 -1.62 14.47 65.22
C ILE A 108 -2.37 13.69 66.30
N VAL A 109 -2.21 14.05 67.58
CA VAL A 109 -2.88 13.39 68.72
C VAL A 109 -4.40 13.39 68.54
N ASP A 110 -4.98 14.56 68.26
CA ASP A 110 -6.43 14.71 68.15
C ASP A 110 -7.01 13.88 67.01
N GLY A 111 -6.40 13.95 65.82
CA GLY A 111 -6.83 13.16 64.66
C GLY A 111 -6.53 11.67 64.77
N TRP A 112 -5.52 11.26 65.54
CA TRP A 112 -5.26 9.83 65.80
C TRP A 112 -6.40 9.27 66.65
N ALA A 113 -6.82 9.97 67.70
CA ALA A 113 -7.93 9.55 68.55
C ALA A 113 -9.25 9.41 67.78
N GLU A 114 -9.47 10.26 66.76
CA GLU A 114 -10.67 10.26 65.92
C GLU A 114 -10.65 9.16 64.84
N TRP A 115 -9.53 8.99 64.12
CA TRP A 115 -9.50 8.19 62.89
C TRP A 115 -8.70 6.89 62.98
N TRP A 116 -7.74 6.76 63.90
CA TRP A 116 -6.82 5.62 63.98
C TRP A 116 -7.02 4.80 65.28
N PRO A 117 -6.80 3.48 65.24
CA PRO A 117 -6.96 2.60 66.39
C PRO A 117 -5.79 2.71 67.39
N ALA A 118 -5.72 1.75 68.32
CA ALA A 118 -4.73 1.73 69.41
C ALA A 118 -3.27 1.72 68.93
N GLY A 119 -2.98 1.24 67.72
CA GLY A 119 -1.65 1.42 67.13
C GLY A 119 -1.56 1.17 65.63
N VAL A 120 -0.37 1.43 65.12
CA VAL A 120 -0.05 1.34 63.69
C VAL A 120 1.19 0.47 63.52
N TRP A 121 1.04 -0.59 62.75
CA TRP A 121 2.17 -1.39 62.31
C TRP A 121 2.73 -0.82 61.01
N CYS A 122 3.98 -0.37 61.08
CA CYS A 122 4.62 0.40 60.04
C CYS A 122 5.70 -0.45 59.37
N VAL A 123 5.54 -0.70 58.07
CA VAL A 123 6.44 -1.54 57.27
C VAL A 123 7.14 -0.65 56.23
N PRO A 124 8.40 -0.24 56.46
CA PRO A 124 9.14 0.53 55.48
C PRO A 124 9.63 -0.36 54.33
N LEU A 125 9.61 0.17 53.10
CA LEU A 125 10.14 -0.49 51.91
C LEU A 125 11.38 0.25 51.41
N HIS A 126 12.52 -0.44 51.40
CA HIS A 126 13.80 0.10 50.94
C HIS A 126 14.29 -0.62 49.68
N ASP A 127 14.89 0.13 48.75
CA ASP A 127 15.56 -0.46 47.59
C ASP A 127 16.85 -1.20 48.01
N ALA A 128 17.47 -1.89 47.04
CA ALA A 128 18.73 -2.60 47.28
C ALA A 128 19.91 -1.68 47.72
N HIS A 129 19.75 -0.36 47.63
CA HIS A 129 20.74 0.64 48.02
C HIS A 129 20.37 1.35 49.33
N GLY A 130 19.38 0.85 50.07
CA GLY A 130 18.93 1.40 51.36
C GLY A 130 18.11 2.69 51.24
N ARG A 131 17.62 3.06 50.04
CA ARG A 131 16.74 4.21 49.87
C ARG A 131 15.30 3.80 50.09
N ARG A 132 14.58 4.54 50.94
CA ARG A 132 13.15 4.31 51.17
C ARG A 132 12.35 4.62 49.89
N LEU A 133 11.70 3.60 49.37
CA LEU A 133 10.80 3.68 48.21
C LEU A 133 9.39 4.08 48.63
N GLY A 134 8.99 3.67 49.83
CA GLY A 134 7.65 3.87 50.38
C GLY A 134 7.48 3.20 51.73
N MET A 135 6.25 3.16 52.22
CA MET A 135 5.89 2.43 53.44
C MET A 135 4.44 1.95 53.36
N LEU A 136 4.19 0.81 54.02
CA LEU A 136 2.87 0.27 54.27
C LEU A 136 2.53 0.50 55.75
N LEU A 137 1.42 1.17 56.02
CA LEU A 137 0.90 1.38 57.38
C LEU A 137 -0.34 0.51 57.56
N VAL A 138 -0.35 -0.32 58.59
CA VAL A 138 -1.44 -1.26 58.90
C VAL A 138 -2.03 -0.87 60.26
N LEU A 139 -3.30 -0.49 60.27
CA LEU A 139 -4.02 0.04 61.44
C LEU A 139 -4.63 -1.11 62.24
N LEU A 140 -4.11 -1.37 63.45
CA LEU A 140 -4.50 -2.51 64.28
C LEU A 140 -4.98 -2.04 65.67
N ASP A 141 -5.93 -2.78 66.23
CA ASP A 141 -6.39 -2.58 67.62
C ASP A 141 -5.45 -3.21 68.65
N GLU A 142 -4.63 -4.18 68.24
CA GLU A 142 -3.66 -4.88 69.08
C GLU A 142 -2.32 -5.01 68.38
N ARG A 143 -1.25 -5.22 69.16
CA ARG A 143 0.11 -5.40 68.64
C ARG A 143 0.17 -6.68 67.79
N PRO A 144 0.78 -6.66 66.58
CA PRO A 144 0.91 -7.86 65.77
C PRO A 144 1.74 -8.93 66.50
N PRO A 145 1.43 -10.23 66.29
CA PRO A 145 2.19 -11.32 66.89
C PRO A 145 3.69 -11.22 66.59
N GLU A 146 4.55 -11.47 67.58
CA GLU A 146 6.01 -11.31 67.43
C GLU A 146 6.63 -12.26 66.38
N THR A 147 5.93 -13.34 66.04
CA THR A 147 6.32 -14.31 65.01
C THR A 147 6.10 -13.81 63.57
N LEU A 148 5.26 -12.80 63.38
CA LEU A 148 4.81 -12.35 62.05
C LEU A 148 5.83 -11.47 61.30
N PRO A 149 6.53 -10.49 61.93
CA PRO A 149 7.53 -9.69 61.22
C PRO A 149 8.68 -10.50 60.59
N PRO A 150 9.29 -11.51 61.25
CA PRO A 150 10.30 -12.36 60.62
C PRO A 150 9.78 -13.12 59.40
N MET A 151 8.52 -13.58 59.44
CA MET A 151 7.90 -14.35 58.35
C MET A 151 7.59 -13.48 57.12
N LEU A 152 7.18 -12.23 57.32
CA LEU A 152 6.88 -11.30 56.22
C LEU A 152 8.12 -10.70 55.56
N ARG A 153 9.30 -10.82 56.18
CA ARG A 153 10.56 -10.26 55.66
C ARG A 153 10.82 -10.62 54.20
N GLY A 154 10.54 -11.87 53.79
CA GLY A 154 10.69 -12.31 52.40
C GLY A 154 9.72 -11.64 51.42
N VAL A 155 8.47 -11.46 51.85
CA VAL A 155 7.42 -10.78 51.06
C VAL A 155 7.72 -9.28 50.93
N ILE A 156 8.12 -8.62 52.03
CA ILE A 156 8.50 -7.21 52.06
C ILE A 156 9.66 -6.94 51.09
N LYS A 157 10.69 -7.80 51.07
CA LYS A 157 11.79 -7.72 50.10
C LYS A 157 11.31 -7.88 48.66
N THR A 158 10.36 -8.78 48.42
CA THR A 158 9.77 -9.01 47.09
C THR A 158 9.00 -7.76 46.62
N TRP A 159 8.19 -7.17 47.50
CA TRP A 159 7.50 -5.90 47.23
C TRP A 159 8.46 -4.77 46.89
N ALA A 160 9.52 -4.60 47.70
CA ALA A 160 10.53 -3.57 47.45
C ALA A 160 11.25 -3.75 46.10
N TYR A 161 11.56 -4.99 45.73
CA TYR A 161 12.17 -5.32 44.44
C TYR A 161 11.25 -4.98 43.26
N CYS A 162 9.98 -5.42 43.30
CA CYS A 162 8.99 -5.09 42.27
C CYS A 162 8.80 -3.57 42.13
N TRP A 163 8.77 -2.86 43.26
CA TRP A 163 8.63 -1.41 43.27
C TRP A 163 9.79 -0.68 42.57
N ASP A 164 11.05 -1.07 42.83
CA ASP A 164 12.22 -0.46 42.17
C ASP A 164 12.24 -0.75 40.65
N THR A 165 11.93 -1.98 40.23
CA THR A 165 11.90 -2.35 38.80
C THR A 165 10.86 -1.56 38.01
N LEU A 166 9.66 -1.36 38.57
CA LEU A 166 8.59 -0.57 37.96
C LEU A 166 8.98 0.91 37.82
N LEU A 167 9.74 1.48 38.76
CA LEU A 167 10.27 2.84 38.68
C LEU A 167 11.34 3.00 37.58
N ARG A 168 12.24 2.00 37.42
CA ARG A 168 13.33 2.04 36.43
C ARG A 168 12.83 1.98 34.99
N ARG A 169 11.78 1.19 34.70
CA ARG A 169 11.18 1.07 33.36
C ARG A 169 10.72 2.43 32.82
N ARG A 170 10.20 3.31 33.70
CA ARG A 170 9.74 4.66 33.35
C ARG A 170 10.87 5.65 33.05
N ARG A 171 12.08 5.42 33.58
CA ARG A 171 13.26 6.30 33.36
C ARG A 171 13.96 6.05 32.03
N ARG A 172 13.97 4.81 31.52
CA ARG A 172 14.64 4.47 30.24
C ARG A 172 13.96 5.06 29.00
N LEU A 173 12.70 5.49 29.10
CA LEU A 173 11.93 6.03 27.97
C LEU A 173 12.00 7.57 27.84
N ARG A 174 12.79 8.26 28.68
CA ARG A 174 12.92 9.72 28.66
C ARG A 174 14.25 10.16 28.05
N TRP A 175 14.49 9.79 26.80
CA TRP A 175 15.46 10.52 25.98
C TRP A 175 14.74 11.77 25.43
N ARG A 176 15.04 12.94 25.99
CA ARG A 176 14.51 14.22 25.53
C ARG A 176 15.66 15.00 24.89
N PRO A 177 15.78 15.03 23.55
CA PRO A 177 16.83 15.79 22.89
C PRO A 177 16.68 17.27 23.23
N THR A 178 17.81 17.96 23.40
CA THR A 178 17.82 19.39 23.73
C THR A 178 17.35 20.23 22.53
N ARG A 179 16.74 21.41 22.73
CA ARG A 179 16.27 22.31 21.65
C ARG A 179 17.32 22.58 20.56
N ARG A 180 18.61 22.62 20.92
CA ARG A 180 19.72 22.77 19.96
C ARG A 180 19.92 21.53 19.08
N GLN A 181 19.79 20.34 19.65
CA GLN A 181 19.89 19.08 18.92
C GLN A 181 18.70 18.88 17.97
N SER A 182 17.49 19.29 18.37
CA SER A 182 16.32 19.24 17.49
C SER A 182 16.43 20.23 16.33
N ILE A 183 16.96 21.44 16.56
CA ILE A 183 17.20 22.42 15.49
C ILE A 183 18.30 21.91 14.54
N ALA A 184 19.40 21.36 15.08
CA ALA A 184 20.47 20.78 14.27
C ALA A 184 19.97 19.60 13.42
N ALA A 185 19.17 18.70 14.00
CA ALA A 185 18.57 17.60 13.27
C ALA A 185 17.62 18.09 12.16
N LEU A 186 16.81 19.12 12.44
CA LEU A 186 15.93 19.71 11.44
C LEU A 186 16.72 20.36 10.30
N ALA A 187 17.83 21.04 10.60
CA ALA A 187 18.71 21.65 9.61
C ALA A 187 19.38 20.58 8.72
N VAL A 188 19.84 19.47 9.29
CA VAL A 188 20.39 18.35 8.53
C VAL A 188 19.34 17.72 7.60
N VAL A 189 18.12 17.51 8.10
CA VAL A 189 17.01 17.01 7.27
C VAL A 189 16.67 17.99 6.15
N ALA A 190 16.59 19.29 6.45
CA ALA A 190 16.38 20.34 5.45
C ALA A 190 17.48 20.32 4.37
N MET A 191 18.75 20.16 4.77
CA MET A 191 19.88 20.08 3.84
C MET A 191 19.80 18.83 2.95
N LEU A 192 19.44 17.67 3.51
CA LEU A 192 19.25 16.43 2.75
C LEU A 192 18.15 16.56 1.69
N LEU A 193 17.09 17.33 1.96
CA LEU A 193 16.00 17.56 1.00
C LEU A 193 16.45 18.31 -0.27
N PHE A 194 17.58 19.02 -0.24
CA PHE A 194 18.15 19.72 -1.39
C PHE A 194 19.13 18.87 -2.24
N VAL A 195 19.44 17.64 -1.82
CA VAL A 195 20.32 16.76 -2.60
C VAL A 195 19.65 16.41 -3.94
N PRO A 196 20.34 16.62 -5.09
CA PRO A 196 19.79 16.28 -6.40
C PRO A 196 19.76 14.76 -6.59
N VAL A 197 18.63 14.25 -7.03
CA VAL A 197 18.42 12.82 -7.35
C VAL A 197 17.74 12.69 -8.70
N ARG A 198 18.14 11.67 -9.46
CA ARG A 198 17.51 11.36 -10.75
C ARG A 198 16.09 10.87 -10.53
N GLN A 199 15.12 11.53 -11.18
CA GLN A 199 13.74 11.11 -11.12
C GLN A 199 13.56 9.82 -11.93
N THR A 200 12.98 8.79 -11.32
CA THR A 200 12.67 7.55 -12.02
C THR A 200 11.21 7.17 -11.83
N VAL A 201 10.59 6.64 -12.88
CA VAL A 201 9.21 6.13 -12.84
C VAL A 201 9.16 4.75 -13.45
N LEU A 202 8.36 3.89 -12.85
CA LEU A 202 8.06 2.54 -13.34
C LEU A 202 6.73 2.57 -14.07
N ALA A 203 6.66 1.90 -15.22
CA ALA A 203 5.46 1.80 -16.03
C ALA A 203 5.39 0.42 -16.71
N PRO A 204 4.20 -0.18 -16.87
CA PRO A 204 4.03 -1.39 -17.66
C PRO A 204 4.42 -1.14 -19.12
N ALA A 205 5.04 -2.14 -19.72
CA ALA A 205 5.55 -2.05 -21.09
C ALA A 205 5.46 -3.38 -21.83
N GLU A 206 5.41 -3.30 -23.15
CA GLU A 206 5.36 -4.42 -24.07
C GLU A 206 6.34 -4.21 -25.22
N ILE A 207 6.89 -5.29 -25.76
CA ILE A 207 7.67 -5.26 -26.99
C ILE A 207 6.73 -5.31 -28.20
N VAL A 208 6.72 -4.24 -28.99
CA VAL A 208 5.97 -4.11 -30.24
C VAL A 208 6.90 -3.87 -31.42
N SER A 209 6.41 -3.94 -32.65
CA SER A 209 7.20 -3.45 -33.79
C SER A 209 7.16 -1.93 -33.84
N ARG A 210 8.31 -1.31 -34.11
CA ARG A 210 8.39 0.13 -34.38
C ARG A 210 7.51 0.51 -35.57
N ASP A 211 7.61 -0.26 -36.64
CA ASP A 211 6.89 -0.07 -37.89
C ASP A 211 5.83 -1.16 -37.96
N ALA A 212 4.60 -0.82 -37.57
CA ALA A 212 3.51 -1.77 -37.56
C ALA A 212 2.35 -1.22 -38.38
N ARG A 213 2.00 -1.92 -39.45
CA ARG A 213 1.03 -1.46 -40.44
C ARG A 213 -0.32 -2.11 -40.21
N ILE A 214 -1.36 -1.30 -40.09
CA ILE A 214 -2.72 -1.78 -39.92
C ILE A 214 -3.26 -2.22 -41.28
N ILE A 215 -3.80 -3.43 -41.33
CA ILE A 215 -4.52 -3.96 -42.49
C ILE A 215 -6.01 -3.93 -42.18
N SER A 216 -6.74 -3.12 -42.94
CA SER A 216 -8.17 -2.91 -42.81
C SER A 216 -8.96 -3.48 -43.98
N SER A 217 -10.27 -3.63 -43.82
CA SER A 217 -11.14 -4.02 -44.93
C SER A 217 -11.17 -2.93 -46.01
N PRO A 218 -10.91 -3.24 -47.29
CA PRO A 218 -10.95 -2.25 -48.37
C PRO A 218 -12.36 -1.95 -48.88
N ILE A 219 -13.32 -2.85 -48.61
CA ILE A 219 -14.73 -2.73 -48.98
C ILE A 219 -15.61 -3.33 -47.87
N ASP A 220 -16.90 -3.02 -47.88
CA ASP A 220 -17.88 -3.65 -46.99
C ASP A 220 -18.13 -5.10 -47.42
N GLY A 221 -18.21 -6.01 -46.46
CA GLY A 221 -18.41 -7.43 -46.75
C GLY A 221 -18.41 -8.32 -45.52
N VAL A 222 -18.51 -9.63 -45.72
CA VAL A 222 -18.38 -10.62 -44.65
C VAL A 222 -17.07 -11.37 -44.86
N ILE A 223 -16.27 -11.53 -43.82
CA ILE A 223 -15.03 -12.31 -43.91
C ILE A 223 -15.40 -13.78 -44.11
N GLU A 224 -15.01 -14.34 -45.25
CA GLU A 224 -15.25 -15.76 -45.57
C GLU A 224 -14.17 -16.63 -44.92
N ARG A 225 -12.91 -16.21 -45.01
CA ARG A 225 -11.78 -16.93 -44.42
C ARG A 225 -10.60 -16.01 -44.14
N ILE A 226 -9.82 -16.38 -43.13
CA ILE A 226 -8.49 -15.85 -42.89
C ILE A 226 -7.48 -16.91 -43.35
N ALA A 227 -6.58 -16.53 -44.26
CA ALA A 227 -5.62 -17.44 -44.89
C ALA A 227 -4.32 -17.59 -44.09
N VAL A 228 -4.08 -16.71 -43.12
CA VAL A 228 -2.89 -16.70 -42.26
C VAL A 228 -3.24 -17.04 -40.82
N ARG A 229 -2.29 -17.61 -40.08
CA ARG A 229 -2.42 -17.87 -38.65
C ARG A 229 -1.93 -16.67 -37.84
N PRO A 230 -2.42 -16.49 -36.59
CA PRO A 230 -1.83 -15.53 -35.67
C PRO A 230 -0.34 -15.79 -35.50
N ASN A 231 0.44 -14.71 -35.44
CA ASN A 231 1.89 -14.74 -35.28
C ASN A 231 2.65 -15.45 -36.41
N GLN A 232 2.01 -15.66 -37.57
CA GLN A 232 2.66 -16.23 -38.75
C GLN A 232 3.48 -15.17 -39.48
N ALA A 233 4.71 -15.52 -39.86
CA ALA A 233 5.52 -14.72 -40.77
C ALA A 233 4.97 -14.80 -42.21
N VAL A 234 4.78 -13.64 -42.84
CA VAL A 234 4.26 -13.49 -44.20
C VAL A 234 5.22 -12.68 -45.04
N SER A 235 5.28 -12.98 -46.34
CA SER A 235 6.03 -12.18 -47.32
C SER A 235 5.12 -11.15 -48.00
N ALA A 236 5.71 -10.14 -48.65
CA ALA A 236 4.96 -9.23 -49.49
C ALA A 236 4.17 -10.02 -50.57
N GLY A 237 2.90 -9.66 -50.78
CA GLY A 237 2.00 -10.35 -51.70
C GLY A 237 1.32 -11.60 -51.15
N THR A 238 1.54 -11.98 -49.88
CA THR A 238 0.84 -13.13 -49.27
C THR A 238 -0.63 -12.81 -49.04
N LEU A 239 -1.55 -13.71 -49.40
CA LEU A 239 -2.98 -13.56 -49.10
C LEU A 239 -3.22 -13.60 -47.59
N LEU A 240 -3.89 -12.58 -47.05
CA LEU A 240 -4.17 -12.45 -45.62
C LEU A 240 -5.57 -12.94 -45.28
N PHE A 241 -6.59 -12.40 -45.94
CA PHE A 241 -7.99 -12.81 -45.77
C PHE A 241 -8.78 -12.59 -47.05
N THR A 242 -9.94 -13.24 -47.12
CA THR A 242 -10.88 -13.15 -48.24
C THR A 242 -12.26 -12.78 -47.72
N LEU A 243 -12.87 -11.77 -48.33
CA LEU A 243 -14.28 -11.44 -48.14
C LEU A 243 -15.15 -12.33 -49.03
N ASN A 244 -16.40 -12.58 -48.62
CA ASN A 244 -17.34 -13.39 -49.38
C ASN A 244 -17.53 -12.86 -50.80
N GLU A 245 -17.08 -13.64 -51.78
CA GLU A 245 -17.05 -13.24 -53.18
C GLU A 245 -18.35 -13.56 -53.94
N THR A 246 -19.27 -14.30 -53.33
CA THR A 246 -20.41 -14.92 -54.01
C THR A 246 -21.27 -13.90 -54.76
N SER A 247 -21.68 -12.83 -54.08
CA SER A 247 -22.54 -11.80 -54.67
C SER A 247 -21.85 -11.03 -55.80
N LEU A 248 -20.56 -10.71 -55.63
CA LEU A 248 -19.76 -10.00 -56.61
C LEU A 248 -19.50 -10.88 -57.84
N LYS A 249 -19.17 -12.16 -57.67
CA LYS A 249 -19.00 -13.12 -58.78
C LYS A 249 -20.28 -13.26 -59.60
N SER A 250 -21.44 -13.44 -58.95
CA SER A 250 -22.73 -13.48 -59.65
C SER A 250 -23.00 -12.19 -60.42
N ARG A 251 -22.68 -11.03 -59.84
CA ARG A 251 -22.85 -9.73 -60.52
C ARG A 251 -21.91 -9.57 -61.72
N VAL A 252 -20.65 -10.03 -61.63
CA VAL A 252 -19.72 -10.07 -62.77
C VAL A 252 -20.27 -10.94 -63.89
N GLU A 253 -20.85 -12.11 -63.58
CA GLU A 253 -21.42 -13.00 -64.59
C GLU A 253 -22.65 -12.38 -65.29
N VAL A 254 -23.52 -11.69 -64.55
CA VAL A 254 -24.68 -11.01 -65.13
C VAL A 254 -24.24 -9.84 -66.01
N LEU A 255 -23.31 -9.01 -65.53
CA LEU A 255 -22.81 -7.85 -66.29
C LEU A 255 -22.01 -8.25 -67.52
N SER A 256 -21.25 -9.35 -67.47
CA SER A 256 -20.51 -9.83 -68.65
C SER A 256 -21.46 -10.26 -69.77
N LYS A 257 -22.58 -10.90 -69.43
CA LYS A 257 -23.65 -11.22 -70.41
C LYS A 257 -24.32 -9.95 -70.95
N GLN A 258 -24.57 -8.95 -70.11
CA GLN A 258 -25.15 -7.67 -70.55
C GLN A 258 -24.22 -6.90 -71.49
N VAL A 259 -22.91 -6.88 -71.22
CA VAL A 259 -21.90 -6.32 -72.14
C VAL A 259 -21.93 -7.06 -73.47
N ALA A 260 -21.96 -8.39 -73.47
CA ALA A 260 -22.02 -9.18 -74.70
C ALA A 260 -23.26 -8.86 -75.55
N VAL A 261 -24.42 -8.64 -74.92
CA VAL A 261 -25.66 -8.22 -75.62
C VAL A 261 -25.50 -6.82 -76.21
N ALA A 262 -25.04 -5.84 -75.42
CA ALA A 262 -24.85 -4.47 -75.88
C ALA A 262 -23.82 -4.38 -77.03
N ASP A 263 -22.75 -5.16 -76.95
CA ASP A 263 -21.73 -5.25 -78.00
C ASP A 263 -22.31 -5.85 -79.30
N ALA A 264 -23.14 -6.89 -79.19
CA ALA A 264 -23.81 -7.48 -80.36
C ALA A 264 -24.82 -6.52 -81.00
N GLU A 265 -25.59 -5.77 -80.20
CA GLU A 265 -26.52 -4.74 -80.69
C GLU A 265 -25.78 -3.60 -81.39
N LEU A 266 -24.67 -3.14 -80.81
CA LEU A 266 -23.80 -2.12 -81.40
C LEU A 266 -23.22 -2.60 -82.73
N MET A 267 -22.74 -3.86 -82.81
CA MET A 267 -22.24 -4.44 -84.05
C MET A 267 -23.34 -4.52 -85.12
N ALA A 268 -24.53 -5.01 -84.78
CA ALA A 268 -25.66 -5.09 -85.69
C ALA A 268 -26.12 -3.70 -86.20
N ALA A 269 -26.12 -2.70 -85.32
CA ALA A 269 -26.40 -1.32 -85.70
C ALA A 269 -25.30 -0.73 -86.58
N SER A 270 -24.03 -1.07 -86.34
CA SER A 270 -22.90 -0.58 -87.14
C SER A 270 -22.99 -1.06 -88.58
N GLN A 271 -23.42 -2.30 -88.78
CA GLN A 271 -23.66 -2.87 -90.10
C GLN A 271 -24.82 -2.15 -90.82
N ARG A 272 -25.95 -1.91 -90.12
CA ARG A 272 -27.10 -1.17 -90.70
C ARG A 272 -26.76 0.28 -91.05
N ALA A 273 -25.88 0.93 -90.28
CA ALA A 273 -25.59 2.35 -90.45
C ALA A 273 -24.68 2.67 -91.64
N PHE A 274 -24.02 1.67 -92.23
CA PHE A 274 -23.35 1.84 -93.52
C PHE A 274 -24.34 2.18 -94.64
N ASP A 275 -25.59 1.70 -94.54
CA ASP A 275 -26.60 1.83 -95.59
C ASP A 275 -27.49 3.09 -95.46
N ASN A 276 -27.49 3.77 -94.31
CA ASN A 276 -28.40 4.91 -94.05
C ASN A 276 -27.77 6.04 -93.18
N PRO A 277 -27.70 7.30 -93.66
CA PRO A 277 -27.21 8.45 -92.90
C PRO A 277 -27.93 8.74 -91.58
N GLN A 278 -29.22 8.39 -91.44
CA GLN A 278 -29.99 8.59 -90.18
C GLN A 278 -29.50 7.69 -89.03
N SER A 279 -28.82 6.59 -89.34
CA SER A 279 -28.36 5.59 -88.36
C SER A 279 -27.13 6.01 -87.55
N LYS A 280 -26.49 7.15 -87.88
CA LYS A 280 -25.33 7.66 -87.12
C LYS A 280 -25.68 8.09 -85.69
N ASN A 281 -26.89 8.61 -85.47
CA ASN A 281 -27.35 8.97 -84.13
C ASN A 281 -27.61 7.73 -83.28
N GLU A 282 -28.22 6.69 -83.87
CA GLU A 282 -28.48 5.40 -83.21
C GLU A 282 -27.16 4.73 -82.79
N LEU A 283 -26.14 4.77 -83.66
CA LEU A 283 -24.80 4.28 -83.32
C LEU A 283 -24.16 5.00 -82.14
N THR A 284 -24.32 6.32 -82.06
CA THR A 284 -23.75 7.12 -80.98
C THR A 284 -24.40 6.75 -79.64
N VAL A 285 -25.73 6.55 -79.64
CA VAL A 285 -26.47 6.12 -78.45
C VAL A 285 -26.07 4.71 -78.02
N LEU A 286 -26.08 3.73 -78.94
CA LEU A 286 -25.69 2.35 -78.63
C LEU A 286 -24.23 2.22 -78.22
N GLY A 287 -23.35 3.03 -78.81
CA GLY A 287 -21.95 3.14 -78.40
C GLY A 287 -21.82 3.62 -76.96
N GLY A 288 -22.59 4.64 -76.58
CA GLY A 288 -22.66 5.11 -75.19
C GLY A 288 -23.16 4.05 -74.22
N VAL A 289 -24.18 3.27 -74.61
CA VAL A 289 -24.72 2.17 -73.79
C VAL A 289 -23.69 1.04 -73.62
N ALA A 290 -23.02 0.62 -74.69
CA ALA A 290 -21.98 -0.42 -74.62
C ALA A 290 -20.82 0.01 -73.71
N GLU A 291 -20.33 1.24 -73.87
CA GLU A 291 -19.28 1.80 -73.00
C GLU A 291 -19.73 1.92 -71.54
N GLN A 292 -20.98 2.33 -71.29
CA GLN A 292 -21.54 2.34 -69.94
C GLN A 292 -21.52 0.93 -69.31
N ARG A 293 -21.97 -0.10 -70.04
CA ARG A 293 -21.99 -1.49 -69.54
C ARG A 293 -20.58 -2.03 -69.30
N ARG A 294 -19.62 -1.73 -70.17
CA ARG A 294 -18.21 -2.10 -69.98
C ARG A 294 -17.62 -1.43 -68.74
N ALA A 295 -17.92 -0.16 -68.52
CA ALA A 295 -17.50 0.57 -67.33
C ALA A 295 -18.12 -0.02 -66.04
N GLU A 296 -19.41 -0.37 -66.07
CA GLU A 296 -20.08 -1.06 -64.96
C GLU A 296 -19.43 -2.42 -64.64
N LEU A 297 -19.14 -3.23 -65.66
CA LEU A 297 -18.43 -4.51 -65.50
C LEU A 297 -17.02 -4.31 -64.91
N ALA A 298 -16.24 -3.38 -65.46
CA ALA A 298 -14.90 -3.07 -65.00
C ALA A 298 -14.89 -2.62 -63.52
N ALA A 299 -15.89 -1.83 -63.10
CA ALA A 299 -16.04 -1.39 -61.72
C ALA A 299 -16.29 -2.57 -60.77
N VAL A 300 -17.15 -3.53 -61.13
CA VAL A 300 -17.43 -4.72 -60.31
C VAL A 300 -16.24 -5.68 -60.29
N ILE A 301 -15.52 -5.84 -61.40
CA ILE A 301 -14.27 -6.62 -61.43
C ILE A 301 -13.22 -6.01 -60.49
N ALA A 302 -13.06 -4.68 -60.50
CA ALA A 302 -12.16 -3.98 -59.58
C ALA A 302 -12.61 -4.15 -58.12
N GLN A 303 -13.91 -4.17 -57.84
CA GLN A 303 -14.45 -4.46 -56.51
C GLN A 303 -14.19 -5.91 -56.10
N LEU A 304 -14.35 -6.87 -57.00
CA LEU A 304 -14.02 -8.27 -56.76
C LEU A 304 -12.52 -8.45 -56.48
N GLY A 305 -11.63 -7.76 -57.19
CA GLY A 305 -10.20 -7.79 -56.87
C GLY A 305 -9.86 -7.30 -55.46
N ARG A 306 -10.71 -6.45 -54.86
CA ARG A 306 -10.57 -5.95 -53.48
C ARG A 306 -11.13 -6.90 -52.42
N THR A 307 -11.80 -8.01 -52.77
CA THR A 307 -12.23 -9.01 -51.77
C THR A 307 -11.05 -9.80 -51.21
N GLN A 308 -9.97 -9.94 -51.98
CA GLN A 308 -8.75 -10.62 -51.59
C GLN A 308 -7.73 -9.59 -51.12
N VAL A 309 -7.41 -9.65 -49.84
CA VAL A 309 -6.48 -8.69 -49.22
C VAL A 309 -5.13 -9.35 -49.05
N PHE A 310 -4.11 -8.74 -49.66
CA PHE A 310 -2.74 -9.22 -49.64
C PHE A 310 -1.85 -8.37 -48.73
N SER A 311 -0.76 -8.97 -48.24
CA SER A 311 0.23 -8.29 -47.42
C SER A 311 1.03 -7.30 -48.28
N PRO A 312 1.09 -6.00 -47.92
CA PRO A 312 1.85 -5.01 -48.70
C PRO A 312 3.37 -5.17 -48.52
N GLU A 313 3.82 -5.76 -47.42
CA GLU A 313 5.24 -5.95 -47.07
C GLU A 313 5.44 -7.29 -46.34
N ALA A 314 6.69 -7.63 -46.06
CA ALA A 314 7.00 -8.80 -45.23
C ALA A 314 6.88 -8.43 -43.74
N GLY A 315 6.40 -9.35 -42.92
CA GLY A 315 6.21 -9.12 -41.48
C GLY A 315 5.52 -10.29 -40.80
N VAL A 316 5.07 -10.09 -39.58
CA VAL A 316 4.32 -11.05 -38.77
C VAL A 316 2.89 -10.56 -38.63
N ALA A 317 1.92 -11.42 -38.93
CA ALA A 317 0.49 -11.10 -38.79
C ALA A 317 0.06 -11.19 -37.31
N VAL A 318 -0.29 -10.06 -36.71
CA VAL A 318 -0.71 -9.92 -35.31
C VAL A 318 -2.22 -9.65 -35.26
N PHE A 319 -2.95 -10.61 -34.69
CA PHE A 319 -4.39 -10.56 -34.39
C PHE A 319 -4.71 -11.70 -33.39
N SER A 320 -5.91 -11.66 -32.78
CA SER A 320 -6.27 -12.56 -31.67
C SER A 320 -6.53 -14.01 -32.14
N ASP A 321 -7.70 -14.29 -32.70
CA ASP A 321 -8.09 -15.62 -33.19
C ASP A 321 -8.74 -15.49 -34.57
N PRO A 322 -8.43 -16.38 -35.54
CA PRO A 322 -9.12 -16.41 -36.83
C PRO A 322 -10.65 -16.56 -36.70
N ASN A 323 -11.14 -17.32 -35.72
CA ASN A 323 -12.55 -17.65 -35.55
C ASN A 323 -13.40 -16.45 -35.13
N ASP A 324 -12.81 -15.43 -34.51
CA ASP A 324 -13.51 -14.19 -34.12
C ASP A 324 -13.94 -13.37 -35.35
N TRP A 325 -13.33 -13.64 -36.50
CA TRP A 325 -13.52 -12.88 -37.72
C TRP A 325 -14.27 -13.65 -38.79
N ILE A 326 -14.13 -14.99 -38.86
CA ILE A 326 -14.83 -15.80 -39.87
C ILE A 326 -16.35 -15.64 -39.70
N GLY A 327 -17.03 -15.22 -40.77
CA GLY A 327 -18.47 -14.95 -40.76
C GLY A 327 -18.87 -13.58 -40.20
N LYS A 328 -17.92 -12.78 -39.69
CA LYS A 328 -18.20 -11.44 -39.16
C LYS A 328 -18.39 -10.43 -40.30
N PRO A 329 -19.47 -9.62 -40.28
CA PRO A 329 -19.62 -8.50 -41.20
C PRO A 329 -18.64 -7.38 -40.82
N VAL A 330 -17.96 -6.82 -41.82
CA VAL A 330 -16.99 -5.73 -41.66
C VAL A 330 -17.28 -4.57 -42.60
N VAL A 331 -16.91 -3.38 -42.15
CA VAL A 331 -17.03 -2.14 -42.94
C VAL A 331 -15.68 -1.68 -43.49
N THR A 332 -15.73 -0.87 -44.54
CA THR A 332 -14.56 -0.25 -45.14
C THR A 332 -13.77 0.54 -44.09
N GLY A 333 -12.49 0.24 -43.96
CA GLY A 333 -11.60 0.85 -42.95
C GLY A 333 -11.59 0.15 -41.59
N GLU A 334 -12.43 -0.85 -41.34
CA GLU A 334 -12.37 -1.65 -40.11
C GLU A 334 -11.04 -2.39 -40.02
N ARG A 335 -10.38 -2.29 -38.84
CA ARG A 335 -9.05 -2.83 -38.59
C ARG A 335 -9.16 -4.32 -38.27
N ILE A 336 -8.65 -5.18 -39.15
CA ILE A 336 -8.78 -6.63 -39.01
C ILE A 336 -7.53 -7.22 -38.37
N LEU A 337 -6.36 -6.91 -38.92
CA LEU A 337 -5.09 -7.40 -38.40
C LEU A 337 -3.99 -6.35 -38.54
N GLN A 338 -2.89 -6.55 -37.84
CA GLN A 338 -1.72 -5.69 -37.90
C GLN A 338 -0.51 -6.48 -38.39
N LEU A 339 0.24 -5.91 -39.32
CA LEU A 339 1.49 -6.48 -39.81
C LEU A 339 2.65 -5.81 -39.06
N ALA A 340 3.43 -6.61 -38.35
CA ALA A 340 4.54 -6.14 -37.52
C ALA A 340 5.89 -6.64 -38.04
N ASP A 341 6.90 -5.78 -38.15
CA ASP A 341 8.26 -6.17 -38.53
C ASP A 341 9.07 -6.65 -37.30
N PRO A 342 9.43 -7.95 -37.20
CA PRO A 342 10.21 -8.46 -36.08
C PRO A 342 11.66 -7.97 -36.07
N ALA A 343 12.19 -7.43 -37.19
CA ALA A 343 13.56 -6.93 -37.27
C ALA A 343 13.76 -5.58 -36.56
N LYS A 344 12.66 -4.85 -36.29
CA LYS A 344 12.67 -3.52 -35.68
C LYS A 344 11.82 -3.48 -34.40
N PRO A 345 12.23 -4.19 -33.33
CA PRO A 345 11.51 -4.15 -32.06
C PRO A 345 11.60 -2.76 -31.41
N ALA A 346 10.51 -2.37 -30.76
CA ALA A 346 10.38 -1.16 -29.96
C ALA A 346 9.65 -1.49 -28.66
N MET A 347 9.88 -0.66 -27.63
CA MET A 347 9.18 -0.77 -26.36
C MET A 347 7.99 0.18 -26.37
N LEU A 348 6.79 -0.38 -26.26
CA LEU A 348 5.58 0.35 -26.00
C LEU A 348 5.38 0.48 -24.50
N ILE A 349 5.42 1.69 -23.97
CA ILE A 349 5.34 1.94 -22.52
C ILE A 349 4.08 2.74 -22.24
N GLN A 350 3.31 2.29 -21.25
CA GLN A 350 2.07 2.94 -20.83
C GLN A 350 2.30 3.67 -19.50
N LEU A 351 2.59 4.96 -19.56
CA LEU A 351 2.88 5.78 -18.40
C LEU A 351 1.59 6.37 -17.81
N ALA A 352 1.19 5.94 -16.63
CA ALA A 352 0.00 6.46 -15.94
C ALA A 352 0.09 7.98 -15.75
N VAL A 353 -1.02 8.69 -15.96
CA VAL A 353 -1.07 10.17 -15.82
C VAL A 353 -0.64 10.62 -14.41
N ALA A 354 -1.02 9.86 -13.38
CA ALA A 354 -0.64 10.14 -11.99
C ALA A 354 0.89 10.12 -11.76
N ASP A 355 1.62 9.34 -12.56
CA ASP A 355 3.06 9.20 -12.48
C ASP A 355 3.79 9.98 -13.57
N ALA A 356 3.08 10.70 -14.45
CA ALA A 356 3.64 11.42 -15.59
C ALA A 356 4.73 12.42 -15.18
N ILE A 357 5.95 12.21 -15.67
CA ILE A 357 7.09 13.12 -15.51
C ILE A 357 7.39 13.78 -16.85
N ALA A 358 8.05 14.95 -16.81
CA ALA A 358 8.58 15.57 -18.02
C ALA A 358 9.67 14.66 -18.61
N LEU A 359 9.32 13.95 -19.69
CA LEU A 359 10.22 13.10 -20.46
C LEU A 359 10.49 13.79 -21.79
N ASP A 360 11.76 14.08 -22.05
CA ASP A 360 12.21 14.57 -23.34
C ASP A 360 12.53 13.36 -24.25
N PRO A 361 12.31 13.47 -25.58
CA PRO A 361 12.81 12.48 -26.53
C PRO A 361 14.32 12.27 -26.34
N GLY A 362 14.78 11.02 -26.36
CA GLY A 362 16.16 10.63 -26.09
C GLY A 362 16.45 10.24 -24.63
N ALA A 363 15.50 10.39 -23.71
CA ALA A 363 15.65 9.91 -22.33
C ALA A 363 15.90 8.41 -22.26
N GLU A 364 16.72 7.98 -21.29
CA GLU A 364 17.08 6.59 -21.08
C GLU A 364 15.89 5.78 -20.54
N VAL A 365 15.77 4.54 -21.02
CA VAL A 365 14.78 3.58 -20.57
C VAL A 365 15.43 2.22 -20.37
N THR A 366 15.08 1.55 -19.27
CA THR A 366 15.44 0.16 -19.03
C THR A 366 14.18 -0.67 -18.88
N LEU A 367 13.98 -1.68 -19.73
CA LEU A 367 12.89 -2.62 -19.66
C LEU A 367 13.33 -3.92 -19.01
N TYR A 368 12.61 -4.30 -17.96
CA TYR A 368 12.74 -5.59 -17.30
C TYR A 368 11.60 -6.49 -17.79
N LEU A 369 11.91 -7.47 -18.62
CA LEU A 369 10.94 -8.42 -19.13
C LEU A 369 10.51 -9.41 -18.04
N THR A 370 9.22 -9.71 -17.98
CA THR A 370 8.69 -10.70 -17.03
C THR A 370 9.28 -12.09 -17.29
N ALA A 371 9.51 -12.42 -18.57
CA ALA A 371 10.12 -13.68 -18.98
C ALA A 371 11.63 -13.76 -18.66
N TYR A 372 12.34 -12.62 -18.61
CA TYR A 372 13.79 -12.55 -18.45
C TYR A 372 14.20 -11.42 -17.48
N PRO A 373 13.91 -11.56 -16.17
CA PRO A 373 14.09 -10.48 -15.20
C PRO A 373 15.57 -10.10 -14.97
N LEU A 374 16.51 -11.01 -15.24
CA LEU A 374 17.95 -10.79 -15.08
C LEU A 374 18.62 -10.17 -16.33
N SER A 375 17.89 -10.06 -17.44
CA SER A 375 18.40 -9.55 -18.72
C SER A 375 17.66 -8.28 -19.13
N PRO A 376 18.01 -7.12 -18.57
CA PRO A 376 17.35 -5.86 -18.90
C PRO A 376 17.67 -5.41 -20.32
N LEU A 377 16.63 -4.99 -21.05
CA LEU A 377 16.77 -4.32 -22.34
C LEU A 377 16.92 -2.82 -22.11
N HIS A 378 17.88 -2.21 -22.80
CA HIS A 378 18.13 -0.77 -22.72
C HIS A 378 17.64 -0.09 -23.98
N GLY A 379 17.32 1.19 -23.88
CA GLY A 379 16.83 1.95 -25.02
C GLY A 379 16.63 3.42 -24.72
N ARG A 380 16.11 4.14 -25.71
CA ARG A 380 15.82 5.57 -25.59
C ARG A 380 14.42 5.89 -26.08
N ILE A 381 13.78 6.87 -25.45
CA ILE A 381 12.47 7.35 -25.88
C ILE A 381 12.58 7.96 -27.28
N LEU A 382 11.78 7.44 -28.22
CA LEU A 382 11.67 7.94 -29.59
C LEU A 382 10.50 8.91 -29.71
N GLU A 383 9.35 8.56 -29.13
CA GLU A 383 8.12 9.34 -29.26
C GLU A 383 7.32 9.34 -27.96
N THR A 384 6.69 10.48 -27.68
CA THR A 384 5.79 10.70 -26.55
C THR A 384 4.42 11.14 -27.08
N SER A 385 3.37 10.33 -26.90
CA SER A 385 2.01 10.75 -27.26
C SER A 385 1.53 11.87 -26.34
N TYR A 386 1.03 12.97 -26.92
CA TYR A 386 0.44 14.08 -26.16
C TYR A 386 -0.94 13.76 -25.58
N GLN A 387 -1.64 12.76 -26.14
CA GLN A 387 -2.97 12.37 -25.69
C GLN A 387 -2.88 11.12 -24.82
N ALA A 388 -3.45 11.20 -23.62
CA ALA A 388 -3.66 10.05 -22.77
C ALA A 388 -4.90 9.27 -23.24
N LYS A 389 -4.80 7.94 -23.25
CA LYS A 389 -5.92 7.04 -23.55
C LYS A 389 -6.11 6.08 -22.38
N ALA A 390 -7.34 5.62 -22.19
CA ALA A 390 -7.59 4.53 -21.28
C ALA A 390 -6.91 3.27 -21.83
N SER A 391 -6.07 2.64 -21.01
CA SER A 391 -5.55 1.31 -21.29
C SER A 391 -6.65 0.26 -21.13
N GLU A 392 -6.40 -0.98 -21.57
CA GLU A 392 -7.30 -2.12 -21.38
C GLU A 392 -7.64 -2.35 -19.90
N ASP A 393 -6.71 -2.01 -19.01
CA ASP A 393 -6.88 -2.07 -17.56
C ASP A 393 -7.70 -0.89 -16.97
N GLY A 394 -8.25 -0.01 -17.80
CA GLY A 394 -9.03 1.17 -17.38
C GLY A 394 -8.20 2.32 -16.80
N ILE A 395 -6.87 2.18 -16.74
CA ILE A 395 -5.96 3.23 -16.27
C ILE A 395 -5.69 4.21 -17.41
N VAL A 396 -5.87 5.50 -17.16
CA VAL A 396 -5.53 6.55 -18.12
C VAL A 396 -4.00 6.72 -18.17
N ALA A 397 -3.42 6.44 -19.34
CA ALA A 397 -1.97 6.43 -19.53
C ALA A 397 -1.55 7.14 -20.82
N TYR A 398 -0.37 7.75 -20.80
CA TYR A 398 0.34 8.24 -21.97
C TYR A 398 1.08 7.08 -22.65
N ARG A 399 0.96 7.03 -23.97
CA ARG A 399 1.67 6.06 -24.81
C ARG A 399 3.05 6.62 -25.17
N LEU A 400 4.10 5.92 -24.75
CA LEU A 400 5.48 6.24 -25.07
C LEU A 400 6.05 5.13 -25.95
N LEU A 401 6.89 5.48 -26.92
CA LEU A 401 7.56 4.52 -27.79
C LEU A 401 9.07 4.71 -27.63
N ALA A 402 9.79 3.63 -27.32
CA ALA A 402 11.24 3.66 -27.13
C ALA A 402 11.96 2.62 -28.01
N SER A 403 13.20 2.91 -28.40
CA SER A 403 14.06 1.97 -29.15
C SER A 403 14.48 0.80 -28.27
N VAL A 404 14.81 -0.34 -28.87
CA VAL A 404 15.52 -1.42 -28.17
C VAL A 404 16.95 -1.46 -28.68
N ASP A 405 17.89 -1.19 -27.77
CA ASP A 405 19.33 -1.20 -28.03
C ASP A 405 19.91 -2.58 -27.60
N GLY A 406 20.78 -3.19 -28.42
CA GLY A 406 21.46 -4.45 -28.10
C GLY A 406 20.91 -5.70 -28.77
N GLU A 407 20.90 -6.84 -28.05
CA GLU A 407 20.57 -8.17 -28.58
C GLU A 407 19.08 -8.32 -28.92
N ARG A 408 18.73 -7.99 -30.16
CA ARG A 408 17.37 -8.10 -30.73
C ARG A 408 16.77 -9.50 -30.63
N MET A 409 17.59 -10.55 -30.49
CA MET A 409 17.12 -11.95 -30.41
C MET A 409 16.26 -12.22 -29.16
N GLN A 410 16.45 -11.46 -28.09
CA GLN A 410 15.68 -11.59 -26.85
C GLN A 410 14.40 -10.74 -26.86
N ALA A 411 14.28 -9.81 -27.82
CA ALA A 411 13.18 -8.87 -27.95
C ALA A 411 12.06 -9.41 -28.86
N ARG A 412 11.44 -10.53 -28.47
CA ARG A 412 10.28 -11.07 -29.20
C ARG A 412 9.06 -10.17 -29.01
N LEU A 413 8.32 -9.97 -30.10
CA LEU A 413 7.07 -9.21 -30.09
C LEU A 413 6.05 -9.86 -29.13
N GLY A 414 5.27 -9.04 -28.43
CA GLY A 414 4.25 -9.48 -27.47
C GLY A 414 4.79 -9.83 -26.08
N LEU A 415 6.09 -9.70 -25.82
CA LEU A 415 6.62 -9.87 -24.46
C LEU A 415 6.30 -8.65 -23.60
N HIS A 416 5.79 -8.89 -22.39
CA HIS A 416 5.48 -7.87 -21.40
C HIS A 416 6.57 -7.73 -20.33
N GLY A 417 6.61 -6.57 -19.70
CA GLY A 417 7.54 -6.25 -18.62
C GLY A 417 7.25 -4.92 -17.95
N THR A 418 8.18 -4.47 -17.13
CA THR A 418 8.14 -3.16 -16.48
C THR A 418 9.29 -2.30 -16.98
N ALA A 419 8.97 -1.15 -17.56
CA ALA A 419 9.94 -0.16 -17.98
C ALA A 419 10.24 0.82 -16.83
N LYS A 420 11.53 1.06 -16.60
CA LYS A 420 12.05 2.12 -15.74
C LYS A 420 12.48 3.28 -16.63
N LEU A 421 11.77 4.38 -16.51
CA LEU A 421 11.98 5.64 -17.24
C LEU A 421 12.87 6.55 -16.39
N TYR A 422 13.93 7.10 -16.97
CA TYR A 422 14.82 8.05 -16.32
C TYR A 422 14.50 9.48 -16.77
N GLY A 423 14.06 10.31 -15.85
CA GLY A 423 13.80 11.74 -16.07
C GLY A 423 14.98 12.63 -15.65
N LYS A 424 14.70 13.93 -15.56
CA LYS A 424 15.67 14.94 -15.09
C LYS A 424 16.00 14.78 -13.60
N GLU A 425 17.10 15.39 -13.19
CA GLU A 425 17.45 15.49 -11.77
C GLU A 425 16.55 16.51 -11.07
N VAL A 426 15.97 16.10 -9.94
CA VAL A 426 15.09 16.90 -9.09
C VAL A 426 15.59 16.85 -7.65
N SER A 427 15.17 17.79 -6.81
CA SER A 427 15.53 17.75 -5.39
C SER A 427 14.85 16.56 -4.69
N LEU A 428 15.53 15.95 -3.72
CA LEU A 428 15.00 14.83 -2.93
C LEU A 428 13.67 15.18 -2.26
N GLY A 429 13.53 16.43 -1.79
CA GLY A 429 12.29 16.91 -1.20
C GLY A 429 11.13 16.92 -2.18
N TYR A 430 11.35 17.39 -3.42
CA TYR A 430 10.33 17.30 -4.46
C TYR A 430 10.02 15.84 -4.82
N TYR A 431 11.04 14.99 -4.96
CA TYR A 431 10.86 13.57 -5.26
C TYR A 431 9.95 12.86 -4.25
N LEU A 432 10.16 13.08 -2.95
CA LEU A 432 9.36 12.48 -1.87
C LEU A 432 7.97 13.11 -1.73
N LEU A 433 7.87 14.43 -1.87
CA LEU A 433 6.63 15.17 -1.62
C LEU A 433 5.74 15.30 -2.86
N ARG A 434 6.20 14.97 -4.06
CA ARG A 434 5.43 15.13 -5.31
C ARG A 434 4.06 14.46 -5.25
N ARG A 435 4.00 13.19 -4.82
CA ARG A 435 2.73 12.44 -4.70
C ARG A 435 1.77 13.04 -3.67
N PRO A 436 2.17 13.28 -2.40
CA PRO A 436 1.28 13.88 -1.42
C PRO A 436 0.87 15.31 -1.80
N ILE A 437 1.75 16.10 -2.42
CA ILE A 437 1.39 17.43 -2.95
C ILE A 437 0.34 17.30 -4.06
N ALA A 438 0.50 16.35 -5.00
CA ALA A 438 -0.47 16.13 -6.06
C ALA A 438 -1.83 15.68 -5.53
N THR A 439 -1.87 14.80 -4.53
CA THR A 439 -3.13 14.39 -3.88
C THR A 439 -3.76 15.52 -3.09
N LEU A 440 -2.96 16.30 -2.35
CA LEU A 440 -3.45 17.44 -1.60
C LEU A 440 -4.06 18.47 -2.55
N ARG A 441 -3.37 18.75 -3.66
CA ARG A 441 -3.84 19.64 -4.73
C ARG A 441 -5.13 19.16 -5.38
N ALA A 442 -5.23 17.85 -5.66
CA ALA A 442 -6.47 17.27 -6.21
C ALA A 442 -7.64 17.39 -5.23
N TRP A 443 -7.39 17.29 -3.93
CA TRP A 443 -8.40 17.46 -2.88
C TRP A 443 -8.77 18.93 -2.63
N THR A 444 -7.80 19.84 -2.64
CA THR A 444 -8.01 21.26 -2.34
C THR A 444 -8.38 22.10 -3.56
N GLY A 445 -8.17 21.59 -4.77
CA GLY A 445 -8.49 22.27 -6.03
C GLY A 445 -7.51 23.38 -6.42
N LEU A 446 -6.32 23.42 -5.82
CA LEU A 446 -5.28 24.45 -6.06
C LEU A 446 -4.40 24.20 -7.30
#